data_AF-A0A2N2LBS5-F1
#
_entry.id   AF-A0A2N2LBS5-F1
#
_cell.length_a   1.000
_cell.length_b   1.000
_cell.length_c   1.000
_cell.angle_alpha   90.00
_cell.angle_beta   90.00
_cell.angle_gamma   90.00
#
_symmetry.space_group_name_H-M   'P 1'
#
loop_
_entity.id
_entity.type
_entity.pdbx_description
1 polymer ?
#
loop_
_entity_poly.entity_id
_entity_poly.type
_entity_poly.pdbx_seq_one_letter_code
_entity_poly.pdbx_strand_id
1 'polypeptide(L)'
;MRNNNAAQTVPDEPLNFFKEDRSYRPDEIADALKVDRSTVYRLIREISDPLPAYRIKEQGQLRCFGRDINKYLENHKVQPHNE
;
A
#
# COMPACT_ATOMS: atom_id res chain seq x y z
N MET A 1 -18.94 34.16 -23.35
CA MET A 1 -17.52 33.80 -23.60
C MET A 1 -17.05 32.90 -22.47
N ARG A 2 -16.48 31.75 -22.85
CA ARG A 2 -15.57 30.84 -22.13
C ARG A 2 -15.97 30.22 -20.77
N ASN A 3 -16.13 28.91 -20.86
CA ASN A 3 -16.26 27.85 -19.85
C ASN A 3 -15.16 27.91 -18.77
N ASN A 4 -15.53 27.62 -17.52
CA ASN A 4 -14.60 27.23 -16.47
C ASN A 4 -14.78 25.73 -16.17
N ASN A 5 -14.14 24.90 -16.99
CA ASN A 5 -13.78 23.55 -16.57
C ASN A 5 -12.55 23.66 -15.66
N ALA A 6 -12.73 23.40 -14.37
CA ALA A 6 -11.65 22.94 -13.51
C ALA A 6 -12.14 21.66 -12.84
N ALA A 7 -12.33 20.61 -13.64
CA ALA A 7 -12.27 19.26 -13.11
C ALA A 7 -10.86 19.12 -12.56
N GLN A 8 -10.74 19.18 -11.22
CA GLN A 8 -9.52 18.87 -10.49
C GLN A 8 -9.02 17.53 -11.03
N THR A 9 -7.94 17.56 -11.82
CA THR A 9 -7.20 16.37 -12.20
C THR A 9 -6.73 15.74 -10.91
N VAL A 10 -7.38 14.65 -10.51
CA VAL A 10 -6.83 13.69 -9.55
C VAL A 10 -5.41 13.40 -10.02
N PRO A 11 -4.37 13.62 -9.19
CA PRO A 11 -3.01 13.34 -9.62
C PRO A 11 -2.93 11.85 -9.93
N ASP A 12 -2.76 11.53 -11.21
CA ASP A 12 -2.42 10.21 -11.76
C ASP A 12 -0.94 9.87 -11.44
N GLU A 13 -0.42 10.37 -10.32
CA GLU A 13 0.90 9.97 -9.84
C GLU A 13 0.72 8.68 -9.05
N PRO A 14 1.51 7.63 -9.35
CA PRO A 14 1.47 6.41 -8.56
C PRO A 14 1.74 6.79 -7.10
N LEU A 15 0.92 6.25 -6.20
CA LEU A 15 1.09 6.44 -4.75
C LEU A 15 2.39 5.76 -4.31
N ASN A 16 3.52 6.43 -4.51
CA ASN A 16 4.85 5.97 -4.12
C ASN A 16 5.08 6.19 -2.62
N PHE A 17 4.15 5.69 -1.81
CA PHE A 17 4.16 5.81 -0.35
C PHE A 17 5.34 5.03 0.26
N PHE A 18 5.74 3.94 -0.40
CA PHE A 18 6.88 3.12 -0.03
C PHE A 18 7.97 3.17 -1.12
N LYS A 19 9.24 3.07 -0.72
CA LYS A 19 10.38 2.98 -1.66
C LYS A 19 10.38 1.62 -2.33
N GLU A 20 10.37 1.60 -3.65
CA GLU A 20 10.18 0.37 -4.44
C GLU A 20 11.25 -0.70 -4.18
N ASP A 21 12.52 -0.29 -4.08
CA ASP A 21 13.68 -1.19 -3.84
C ASP A 21 13.84 -1.64 -2.38
N ARG A 22 12.93 -1.25 -1.48
CA ARG A 22 12.97 -1.63 -0.07
C ARG A 22 11.91 -2.65 0.29
N SER A 23 12.20 -3.41 1.33
CA SER A 23 11.24 -4.31 1.95
C SER A 23 10.90 -3.84 3.36
N TYR A 24 9.62 -3.94 3.70
CA TYR A 24 9.04 -3.42 4.93
C TYR A 24 8.45 -4.56 5.73
N ARG A 25 8.59 -4.51 7.06
CA ARG A 25 7.86 -5.41 7.97
C ARG A 25 6.38 -5.02 8.03
N PRO A 26 5.50 -5.96 8.40
CA PRO A 26 4.09 -5.66 8.66
C PRO A 26 3.85 -4.53 9.67
N ASP A 27 4.71 -4.37 10.69
CA ASP A 27 4.60 -3.25 11.64
C ASP A 27 4.95 -1.89 11.01
N GLU A 28 5.95 -1.84 10.13
CA GLU A 28 6.35 -0.61 9.44
C GLU A 28 5.28 -0.17 8.44
N ILE A 29 4.65 -1.13 7.77
CA ILE A 29 3.53 -0.88 6.85
C ILE A 29 2.31 -0.37 7.62
N ALA A 30 2.01 -0.99 8.77
CA ALA A 30 0.92 -0.59 9.64
C ALA A 30 1.08 0.85 10.15
N ASP A 31 2.29 1.23 10.61
CA ASP A 31 2.58 2.59 11.05
C ASP A 31 2.49 3.61 9.92
N ALA A 32 3.00 3.29 8.73
CA ALA A 32 2.94 4.16 7.57
C ALA A 32 1.49 4.40 7.10
N LEU A 33 0.67 3.35 7.09
CA LEU A 33 -0.74 3.43 6.67
C LEU A 33 -1.69 3.86 7.78
N LYS A 34 -1.19 4.06 9.01
CA LYS A 34 -2.00 4.38 10.21
C LYS A 34 -3.14 3.38 10.45
N VAL A 35 -2.84 2.09 10.27
CA VAL A 35 -3.76 0.97 10.53
C VAL A 35 -3.17 0.01 11.56
N ASP A 36 -4.02 -0.85 12.14
CA ASP A 36 -3.54 -1.93 12.97
C ASP A 36 -2.68 -2.95 12.21
N ARG A 37 -1.66 -3.47 12.90
CA ARG A 37 -0.81 -4.55 12.38
C ARG A 37 -1.61 -5.80 12.00
N SER A 38 -2.70 -6.09 12.71
CA SER A 38 -3.61 -7.19 12.39
C SER A 38 -4.28 -7.00 11.02
N THR A 39 -4.59 -5.76 10.64
CA THR A 39 -5.10 -5.41 9.32
C THR A 39 -4.08 -5.80 8.25
N VAL A 40 -2.81 -5.42 8.40
CA VAL A 40 -1.76 -5.79 7.44
C VAL A 40 -1.64 -7.31 7.30
N TYR A 41 -1.66 -8.06 8.41
CA TYR A 41 -1.66 -9.53 8.34
C TYR A 41 -2.91 -10.11 7.68
N ARG A 42 -4.08 -9.47 7.82
CA ARG A 42 -5.30 -9.86 7.11
C ARG A 42 -5.14 -9.65 5.60
N LEU A 43 -4.59 -8.51 5.18
CA LEU A 43 -4.32 -8.23 3.77
C LEU A 43 -3.36 -9.27 3.16
N ILE A 44 -2.30 -9.64 3.89
CA ILE A 44 -1.35 -10.66 3.44
C ILE A 44 -2.00 -12.05 3.31
N ARG A 45 -2.98 -12.36 4.15
CA ARG A 45 -3.64 -13.68 4.21
C ARG A 45 -4.93 -13.77 3.40
N GLU A 46 -5.29 -12.71 2.66
CA GLU A 46 -6.49 -12.75 1.83
C GLU A 46 -6.37 -13.86 0.77
N ILE A 47 -7.49 -14.51 0.44
CA ILE A 47 -7.51 -15.61 -0.53
C ILE A 47 -7.67 -15.06 -1.96
N SER A 48 -8.50 -14.03 -2.13
CA SER A 48 -8.87 -13.53 -3.47
C SER A 48 -7.86 -12.52 -4.01
N ASP A 49 -7.31 -11.66 -3.16
CA ASP A 49 -6.31 -10.66 -3.55
C ASP A 49 -5.35 -10.36 -2.39
N PRO A 50 -4.38 -11.25 -2.11
CA PRO A 50 -3.43 -11.07 -1.02
C PRO A 50 -2.38 -9.99 -1.32
N LEU A 51 -2.01 -9.22 -0.29
CA LEU A 51 -0.79 -8.42 -0.32
C LEU A 51 0.45 -9.34 -0.40
N PRO A 52 1.28 -9.26 -1.45
CA PRO A 52 2.43 -10.13 -1.59
C PRO A 52 3.41 -9.98 -0.44
N ALA A 53 3.74 -11.10 0.21
CA ALA A 53 4.69 -11.15 1.30
C ALA A 53 5.63 -12.35 1.15
N TYR A 54 6.86 -12.18 1.62
CA TYR A 54 7.88 -13.21 1.62
C TYR A 54 8.59 -13.24 2.97
N ARG A 55 9.29 -14.35 3.25
CA ARG A 55 10.18 -14.47 4.40
C ARG A 55 11.61 -14.59 3.91
N ILE A 56 12.54 -13.93 4.58
CA ILE A 56 13.97 -14.00 4.25
C ILE A 56 14.54 -15.40 4.56
N LYS A 57 13.95 -16.10 5.54
CA LYS A 57 14.29 -17.47 5.97
C LYS A 57 12.99 -18.22 6.23
N GLU A 58 12.98 -19.56 6.23
CA GLU A 58 11.76 -20.37 6.46
C GLU A 58 10.97 -19.93 7.71
N GLN A 59 11.65 -19.64 8.82
CA GLN A 59 11.04 -19.13 10.06
C GLN A 59 11.28 -17.62 10.30
N GLY A 60 11.65 -16.90 9.25
CA GLY A 60 11.94 -15.46 9.31
C GLY A 60 10.67 -14.59 9.41
N GLN A 61 10.89 -13.32 9.74
CA GLN A 61 9.83 -12.30 9.71
C GLN A 61 9.28 -12.13 8.29
N LEU A 62 7.96 -11.95 8.17
CA LEU A 62 7.30 -11.58 6.92
C LEU A 62 7.74 -10.17 6.51
N ARG A 63 7.90 -9.97 5.21
CA ARG A 63 8.17 -8.67 4.59
C ARG A 63 7.42 -8.54 3.28
N CYS A 64 7.10 -7.30 2.92
CA CYS A 64 6.52 -6.93 1.64
C CYS A 64 7.45 -5.95 0.94
N PHE A 65 7.62 -6.06 -0.37
CA PHE A 65 8.39 -5.07 -1.14
C PHE A 65 7.56 -3.80 -1.32
N GLY A 66 8.21 -2.63 -1.28
CA GLY A 66 7.56 -1.33 -1.46
C GLY A 66 6.75 -1.26 -2.75
N ARG A 67 7.30 -1.77 -3.86
CA ARG A 67 6.60 -1.84 -5.16
C ARG A 67 5.28 -2.60 -5.09
N ASP A 68 5.27 -3.73 -4.36
CA ASP A 68 4.10 -4.60 -4.25
C ASP A 68 3.05 -3.96 -3.34
N ILE A 69 3.49 -3.26 -2.28
CA ILE A 69 2.60 -2.49 -1.40
C ILE A 69 1.95 -1.33 -2.17
N ASN A 70 2.74 -0.51 -2.88
CA ASN A 70 2.22 0.62 -3.65
C ASN A 70 1.20 0.15 -4.69
N LYS A 71 1.54 -0.89 -5.46
CA LYS A 71 0.63 -1.49 -6.46
C LYS A 71 -0.65 -2.02 -5.82
N TYR A 72 -0.55 -2.66 -4.65
CA TYR A 72 -1.71 -3.14 -3.91
C TYR A 72 -2.64 -1.99 -3.50
N LEU A 73 -2.08 -0.91 -2.95
CA LEU A 73 -2.84 0.26 -2.50
C LEU A 73 -3.50 0.99 -3.68
N GLU A 74 -2.80 1.12 -4.80
CA GLU A 74 -3.32 1.69 -6.05
C GLU A 74 -4.53 0.90 -6.56
N ASN A 75 -4.40 -0.44 -6.66
CA ASN A 75 -5.47 -1.32 -7.12
C ASN A 75 -6.71 -1.27 -6.23
N HIS A 76 -6.53 -1.14 -4.92
CA HIS A 76 -7.62 -1.10 -3.95
C HIS A 76 -8.16 0.32 -3.71
N LYS A 77 -7.61 1.34 -4.40
CA LYS A 77 -7.94 2.77 -4.23
C LYS A 77 -7.96 3.19 -2.76
N VAL A 78 -7.09 2.60 -1.94
CA VAL A 78 -7.00 2.93 -0.52
C VAL A 78 -6.33 4.29 -0.43
N GLN A 79 -7.14 5.34 -0.42
CA GLN A 79 -6.69 6.67 -0.01
C GLN A 79 -6.52 6.61 1.52
N PRO A 80 -5.31 6.78 2.06
CA PRO A 80 -5.19 7.07 3.49
C PRO A 80 -5.96 8.39 3.70
N HIS A 81 -7.06 8.32 4.42
CA HIS A 81 -7.91 9.48 4.67
C HIS A 81 -7.05 10.56 5.35
N ASN A 82 -6.93 11.72 4.71
CA ASN A 82 -6.55 12.97 5.39
C ASN A 82 -7.64 13.27 6.42
N GLU A 83 -7.31 13.19 7.71
CA GLU A 83 -7.94 14.05 8.72
C GLU A 83 -7.27 15.43 8.71
#